data_AF-A0A2E0F7H0-F1
#
_entry.id   AF-A0A2E0F7H0-F1
#
_cell.length_a   1.000
_cell.length_b   1.000
_cell.length_c   1.000
_cell.angle_alpha   90.00
_cell.angle_beta   90.00
_cell.angle_gamma   90.00
#
_symmetry.space_group_name_H-M   'P 1'
#
loop_
_entity.id
_entity.type
_entity.pdbx_description
1 polymer ?
#
loop_
_entity_poly.entity_id
_entity_poly.type
_entity_poly.pdbx_seq_one_letter_code
_entity_poly.pdbx_strand_id
1 'polypeptide(L)' 'MREILIRYVNSYENLTPHSIPNLINCLHKNFVFVDPFNTIKGKENFELFLEKMFSRVKNPKFKIKFTLKKKIKF' A
#
# COMPACT_ATOMS: atom_id res chain seq x y z
N MET A 1 -10.45 -4.16 -13.40
CA MET A 1 -9.33 -3.20 -13.22
C MET A 1 -9.64 -2.02 -12.30
N ARG A 2 -10.86 -1.42 -12.32
CA ARG A 2 -11.27 -0.44 -11.30
C ARG A 2 -11.38 -1.06 -9.90
N GLU A 3 -11.85 -2.30 -9.82
CA GLU A 3 -12.09 -3.00 -8.55
C GLU A 3 -10.83 -3.15 -7.68
N ILE A 4 -9.70 -3.55 -8.27
CA ILE A 4 -8.46 -3.72 -7.47
C ILE A 4 -7.96 -2.39 -6.92
N LEU A 5 -8.13 -1.30 -7.66
CA LEU A 5 -7.72 0.04 -7.23
C LEU A 5 -8.65 0.54 -6.11
N ILE A 6 -9.96 0.30 -6.22
CA ILE A 6 -10.93 0.60 -5.15
C ILE A 6 -10.59 -0.20 -3.89
N ARG A 7 -10.32 -1.50 -4.01
CA ARG A 7 -9.91 -2.34 -2.88
C ARG A 7 -8.63 -1.83 -2.23
N TYR A 8 -7.60 -1.52 -3.02
CA TYR A 8 -6.35 -0.96 -2.51
C TYR A 8 -6.58 0.35 -1.76
N VAL A 9 -7.33 1.30 -2.35
CA VAL A 9 -7.63 2.59 -1.70
C VAL A 9 -8.36 2.37 -0.38
N ASN A 10 -9.41 1.55 -0.37
CA ASN A 10 -10.18 1.26 0.84
C ASN A 10 -9.32 0.60 1.92
N SER A 11 -8.45 -0.35 1.55
CA SER A 11 -7.54 -1.00 2.50
C SER A 11 -6.49 -0.03 3.04
N TYR A 12 -5.97 0.87 2.21
CA TYR A 12 -4.95 1.82 2.61
C TYR A 12 -5.50 2.95 3.49
N GLU A 13 -6.70 3.48 3.20
CA GLU A 13 -7.34 4.52 4.03
C GLU A 13 -7.77 4.01 5.41
N ASN A 14 -8.10 2.72 5.53
CA ASN A 14 -8.47 2.05 6.79
C ASN A 14 -7.32 1.23 7.39
N LEU A 15 -6.08 1.60 7.05
CA LEU A 15 -4.89 0.87 7.48
C LEU A 15 -4.64 1.05 8.97
N THR A 16 -4.50 -0.08 9.65
CA THR A 16 -4.16 -0.25 11.06
C THR A 16 -3.18 -1.42 11.15
N PRO A 17 -2.45 -1.60 12.27
CA PRO A 17 -1.58 -2.76 12.43
C PRO A 17 -2.29 -4.10 12.16
N HIS A 18 -3.54 -4.23 12.62
CA HIS A 18 -4.35 -5.45 12.46
C HIS A 18 -4.89 -5.64 11.03
N SER A 19 -5.01 -4.57 10.24
CA SER A 19 -5.53 -4.60 8.88
C SER A 19 -4.44 -4.60 7.81
N ILE A 20 -3.15 -4.63 8.18
CA ILE A 20 -2.02 -4.79 7.24
C ILE A 20 -2.24 -5.99 6.30
N PRO A 21 -2.61 -7.19 6.79
CA PRO A 21 -2.79 -8.35 5.90
C PRO A 21 -3.85 -8.12 4.80
N ASN A 22 -4.88 -7.31 5.07
CA ASN A 22 -5.91 -6.98 4.07
C ASN A 22 -5.33 -6.20 2.88
N LEU A 23 -4.44 -5.25 3.17
CA LEU A 23 -3.73 -4.49 2.13
C LEU A 23 -2.77 -5.40 1.35
N ILE A 24 -1.98 -6.21 2.06
CA ILE A 24 -0.98 -7.11 1.46
C ILE A 24 -1.62 -8.14 0.53
N ASN A 25 -2.78 -8.69 0.91
CA ASN A 25 -3.54 -9.64 0.09
C ASN A 25 -4.16 -9.01 -1.18
N CYS A 26 -4.23 -7.68 -1.26
CA CYS A 26 -4.64 -6.99 -2.49
C CYS A 26 -3.48 -6.84 -3.50
N LEU A 27 -2.23 -7.11 -3.10
CA LEU A 27 -1.05 -6.80 -3.90
C LEU A 27 -0.57 -8.00 -4.72
N HIS A 28 -0.10 -7.71 -5.93
CA HIS A 28 0.58 -8.69 -6.76
C HIS A 28 1.95 -9.05 -6.16
N LYS A 29 2.44 -10.28 -6.39
CA LYS A 29 3.75 -10.73 -5.89
C LYS A 29 4.92 -9.82 -6.32
N ASN A 30 4.84 -9.27 -7.52
CA ASN A 30 5.85 -8.35 -8.08
C ASN A 30 5.50 -6.87 -7.85
N PHE A 31 4.72 -6.55 -6.81
CA PHE A 31 4.40 -5.18 -6.43
C PHE A 31 5.67 -4.39 -6.07
N VAL A 32 5.67 -3.10 -6.40
CA VAL A 32 6.73 -2.17 -6.03
C VAL A 32 6.10 -0.94 -5.40
N PHE A 33 6.51 -0.63 -4.17
CA PHE A 33 6.17 0.60 -3.47
C PHE A 33 7.34 1.59 -3.60
N VAL A 34 7.00 2.83 -3.92
CA VAL A 34 7.97 3.93 -4.02
C VAL A 34 7.43 5.13 -3.28
N ASP A 35 8.22 5.67 -2.37
CA ASP A 35 8.04 6.98 -1.77
C ASP A 35 9.34 7.80 -1.98
N PRO A 36 9.41 9.08 -1.55
CA PRO A 36 10.61 9.90 -1.74
C PRO A 36 11.91 9.37 -1.10
N PHE A 37 11.82 8.41 -0.19
CA PHE A 37 12.93 7.87 0.60
C PHE A 37 13.20 6.38 0.32
N ASN A 38 12.18 5.62 -0.08
CA ASN A 38 12.22 4.17 -0.16
C ASN A 38 11.77 3.66 -1.53
N THR A 39 12.43 2.59 -1.99
CA THR A 39 11.93 1.72 -3.05
C THR A 39 11.88 0.30 -2.51
N ILE A 40 10.68 -0.26 -2.37
CA ILE A 40 10.42 -1.56 -1.76
C ILE A 40 9.86 -2.49 -2.82
N LYS A 41 10.53 -3.63 -3.03
CA LYS A 41 10.13 -4.65 -4.00
C LYS A 41 9.54 -5.86 -3.27
N GLY A 42 8.37 -6.31 -3.72
CA GLY A 42 7.66 -7.44 -3.13
C GLY A 42 6.74 -7.02 -1.99
N LYS A 43 5.61 -7.74 -1.85
CA LYS A 43 4.58 -7.41 -0.87
C LYS A 43 5.02 -7.78 0.56
N GLU A 44 5.89 -8.78 0.71
CA GLU A 44 6.42 -9.23 2.00
C GLU A 44 7.33 -8.15 2.62
N ASN A 45 8.20 -7.53 1.81
CA ASN A 45 9.04 -6.42 2.27
C ASN A 45 8.22 -5.17 2.60
N PHE A 46 7.11 -4.96 1.89
CA PHE A 46 6.21 -3.85 2.16
C PHE A 46 5.43 -4.05 3.46
N GLU A 47 5.03 -5.29 3.78
CA GLU A 47 4.44 -5.65 5.07
C GLU A 47 5.36 -5.31 6.23
N LEU A 48 6.60 -5.77 6.20
CA LEU A 48 7.62 -5.47 7.23
C LEU A 48 7.86 -3.96 7.38
N PHE A 49 7.82 -3.22 6.28
CA PHE A 49 7.93 -1.76 6.30
C PHE A 49 6.75 -1.11 7.02
N LEU A 50 5.51 -1.54 6.75
CA LEU A 50 4.33 -1.02 7.42
C LEU A 50 4.34 -1.33 8.91
N GLU A 51 4.70 -2.55 9.30
CA GLU A 51 4.82 -2.94 10.72
C GLU A 51 5.83 -2.04 11.45
N LYS A 52 7.00 -1.82 10.85
CA LYS A 52 8.03 -0.92 11.38
C LYS A 52 7.58 0.55 11.44
N MET A 53 6.78 0.99 10.48
CA MET A 53 6.18 2.34 10.51
C MET A 53 5.23 2.48 11.71
N PHE A 54 4.32 1.52 11.90
CA PHE A 54 3.38 1.54 13.03
C PHE A 54 4.05 1.39 14.39
N SER A 55 5.22 0.75 14.47
CA SER A 55 5.99 0.70 15.72
C SER A 55 6.59 2.06 16.11
N ARG A 56 6.69 3.00 15.16
CA ARG A 56 7.32 4.32 15.34
C ARG A 56 6.31 5.45 15.37
N VAL A 57 5.25 5.33 14.59
CA VAL A 57 4.23 6.38 14.41
C VAL A 57 2.94 5.92 15.06
N LYS A 58 2.49 6.64 16.09
CA LYS A 58 1.24 6.35 16.79
C LYS A 58 0.05 6.85 15.97
N ASN A 59 -0.89 5.95 15.70
CA ASN A 59 -2.19 6.24 15.07
C ASN A 59 -2.14 7.10 13.79
N PRO A 60 -1.29 6.77 12.79
CA PRO A 60 -1.32 7.48 11.51
C PRO A 60 -2.66 7.28 10.81
N LYS A 61 -3.13 8.31 10.11
CA LYS A 61 -4.34 8.27 9.28
C LYS A 61 -3.98 8.61 7.84
N PHE A 62 -4.56 7.88 6.90
CA PHE A 62 -4.29 8.05 5.47
C PHE A 62 -5.56 8.47 4.74
N LYS A 63 -5.41 9.39 3.78
CA LYS A 63 -6.47 9.77 2.85
C LYS A 63 -5.90 9.89 1.44
N ILE A 64 -6.42 9.10 0.51
CA ILE A 64 -6.03 9.15 -0.89
C ILE A 64 -6.80 10.29 -1.56
N LYS A 65 -6.09 11.25 -2.14
CA LYS A 65 -6.68 12.43 -2.79
C LYS A 65 -6.94 12.23 -4.27
N PHE A 66 -6.04 11.54 -4.95
CA PHE A 66 -6.14 11.25 -6.37
C PHE A 66 -5.40 9.95 -6.67
N THR A 67 -5.78 9.31 -7.77
CA THR A 67 -5.09 8.12 -8.27
C THR A 67 -4.65 8.38 -9.71
N LEU A 68 -3.42 8.00 -10.02
CA LEU A 68 -2.84 8.17 -11.34
C LEU A 68 -2.57 6.80 -11.94
N LYS A 69 -2.96 6.62 -13.19
CA LYS A 69 -2.65 5.42 -13.95
C LYS A 69 -1.89 5.81 -15.20
N LYS A 70 -0.62 5.42 -15.29
CA LYS A 70 0.13 5.55 -16.53
C LYS A 70 -0.40 4.51 -17.52
N LYS A 71 -0.90 4.97 -18.68
CA LYS A 71 -1.17 4.07 -19.81
C LYS A 71 0.18 3.65 -20.37
N ILE A 72 0.55 2.38 -20.17
CA ILE A 72 1.66 1.77 -20.89
C ILE A 72 1.08 1.43 -22.27
N LYS A 73 1.55 2.14 -23.31
CA LYS A 73 1.29 1.74 -24.69
C LYS A 73 2.19 0.54 -24.97
N PHE A 74 1.58 -0.57 -25.37
CA PHE A 74 2.28 -1.70 -25.98
C PHE A 74 2.33 -1.48 -27.49
#